data_AF-A0A8T5HDA0-F1
#
_entry.id   AF-A0A8T5HDA0-F1
#
_cell.length_a   1.000
_cell.length_b   1.000
_cell.length_c   1.000
_cell.angle_alpha   90.00
_cell.angle_beta   90.00
_cell.angle_gamma   90.00
#
_symmetry.space_group_name_H-M   'P 1'
#
loop_
_entity.id
_entity.type
_entity.pdbx_description
1 polymer ?
#
loop_
_entity_poly.entity_id
_entity_poly.type
_entity_poly.pdbx_seq_one_letter_code
_entity_poly.pdbx_strand_id
1 'polypeptide(L)'
;MTKKAQIINKPIIFILLLLVVIGSIWYLESQKAMPVSLAFEDSEEITDEDILDEQVESELVAEDLEENVEEIKQKKEPIIFTPNPEKEGKYKRAPELVGTQKWVNSDPLRIGDLKGKVVLIDFWTYSCINCIRTLPFLKEWHEKYNDKGLVIIGVHTPEFKFEEDYDNLVESVKKRGLKYAIVQDNNYATWKVFKNRFWPRKYLIDAEGYIRFDHIGEGAYKKTEMKIQELLEERGLDVSNIDVSDLDEKVFAVARTPELYAGYKFALPRDQNIGNLLGMVPDVTKNYILPEILNADKIYLKGEWKSNSENLQAKGNEQSSIILMFTAMSVNIVADTLKEPLELEVKIGEKYITKEQAGIDVQFKDEKAFIVVDQPRLYNVVDGVYGMYKLKLITKSNNFTFNAFTFG
;
A
#
# COMPACT_ATOMS: atom_id res chain seq x y z
N MET A 1 48.17 51.80 32.58
CA MET A 1 47.72 53.00 31.84
C MET A 1 47.02 52.48 30.58
N THR A 2 45.73 52.63 30.33
CA THR A 2 44.73 53.58 30.83
C THR A 2 43.35 52.92 30.67
N LYS A 3 42.51 53.13 31.68
CA LYS A 3 41.11 52.70 31.82
C LYS A 3 40.17 53.41 30.82
N LYS A 4 39.09 52.72 30.44
CA LYS A 4 37.66 53.16 30.36
C LYS A 4 36.83 51.89 30.00
N ALA A 5 36.03 51.23 30.85
CA ALA A 5 34.91 51.57 31.74
C ALA A 5 33.51 51.31 31.11
N GLN A 6 32.78 50.37 31.76
CA GLN A 6 31.31 50.16 31.87
C GLN A 6 30.52 49.80 30.59
N ILE A 7 29.50 48.93 30.57
CA ILE A 7 28.38 48.68 31.50
C ILE A 7 27.97 47.19 31.50
N ILE A 8 27.60 46.69 32.69
CA ILE A 8 26.99 45.39 32.98
C ILE A 8 25.47 45.51 32.80
N ASN A 9 24.83 44.57 32.10
CA ASN A 9 23.39 44.30 32.25
C ASN A 9 23.06 42.83 31.92
N LYS A 10 22.71 42.05 32.95
CA LYS A 10 21.87 40.83 32.88
C LYS A 10 20.48 41.25 33.41
N PRO A 11 19.34 40.80 32.86
CA PRO A 11 18.84 39.45 33.19
C PRO A 11 17.93 38.78 32.14
N ILE A 12 18.21 37.54 31.74
CA ILE A 12 17.21 36.66 31.08
C ILE A 12 17.29 35.27 31.71
N ILE A 13 17.03 35.21 33.00
CA ILE A 13 16.66 34.00 33.74
C ILE A 13 15.58 34.44 34.74
N PHE A 14 14.41 34.82 34.22
CA PHE A 14 13.17 35.02 35.01
C PHE A 14 11.90 34.96 34.15
N ILE A 15 11.96 34.32 32.98
CA ILE A 15 10.81 34.16 32.06
C ILE A 15 10.76 32.69 31.64
N LEU A 16 10.40 31.83 32.59
CA LEU A 16 9.95 30.45 32.34
C LEU A 16 9.26 29.83 33.57
N LEU A 17 9.22 30.54 34.69
CA LEU A 17 8.39 30.23 35.86
C LEU A 17 7.12 31.10 35.97
N LEU A 18 6.86 31.99 34.99
CA LEU A 18 5.66 32.83 34.93
C LEU A 18 4.58 32.30 33.97
N LEU A 19 4.91 31.36 33.08
CA LEU A 19 3.95 30.80 32.12
C LEU A 19 3.12 29.62 32.67
N VAL A 20 3.49 29.10 33.84
CA VAL A 20 2.73 28.03 34.52
C VAL A 20 1.74 28.61 35.56
N VAL A 21 1.82 29.91 35.89
CA VAL A 21 0.89 30.57 36.83
C VAL A 21 -0.15 31.47 36.13
N ILE A 22 0.12 31.93 34.90
CA ILE A 22 -0.84 32.74 34.11
C ILE A 22 -1.92 31.87 33.44
N GLY A 23 -1.65 30.59 33.17
CA GLY A 23 -2.64 29.65 32.62
C GLY A 23 -3.71 29.18 33.62
N SER A 24 -3.46 29.32 34.92
CA SER A 24 -4.39 28.85 35.98
C SER A 24 -5.37 29.92 36.46
N ILE A 25 -5.12 31.19 36.12
CA ILE A 25 -6.00 32.32 36.49
C ILE A 25 -7.00 32.61 35.36
N TRP A 26 -6.65 32.35 34.09
CA TRP A 26 -7.56 32.53 32.96
C TRP A 26 -8.69 31.47 32.87
N TYR A 27 -8.54 30.33 33.56
CA TYR A 27 -9.55 29.26 33.59
C TYR A 27 -10.59 29.41 34.72
N LEU A 28 -10.34 30.30 35.70
CA LEU A 28 -11.24 30.53 36.83
C LEU A 28 -11.97 31.89 36.78
N GLU A 29 -11.65 32.75 35.81
CA GLU A 29 -12.23 34.09 35.65
C GLU A 29 -13.20 34.21 34.45
N SER A 30 -13.42 33.12 33.68
CA SER A 30 -14.42 33.06 32.60
C SER A 30 -15.83 32.63 33.06
N GLN A 31 -16.05 32.55 34.37
CA GLN A 31 -17.31 32.15 34.99
C GLN A 31 -17.72 33.17 36.05
N LYS A 32 -18.01 34.43 35.65
CA LYS A 32 -18.95 35.36 36.34
C LYS A 32 -19.03 36.74 35.65
N ALA A 33 -20.14 36.93 34.92
CA ALA A 33 -20.93 38.14 34.70
C ALA A 33 -20.27 39.45 34.23
N MET A 34 -20.68 39.92 33.05
CA MET A 34 -20.80 41.36 32.78
C MET A 34 -22.18 41.69 32.16
N PRO A 35 -22.82 42.80 32.59
CA PRO A 35 -24.18 43.18 32.24
C PRO A 35 -24.20 44.10 31.01
N VAL A 36 -25.27 44.01 30.23
CA VAL A 36 -25.60 44.95 29.16
C VAL A 36 -26.61 45.96 29.69
N SER A 37 -26.26 47.25 29.68
CA SER A 37 -27.23 48.34 29.77
C SER A 37 -27.52 48.84 28.35
N LEU A 38 -28.72 48.56 27.85
CA LEU A 38 -29.33 49.25 26.72
C LEU A 38 -30.30 50.28 27.29
N ALA A 39 -30.19 51.53 26.81
CA ALA A 39 -31.20 52.54 27.02
C ALA A 39 -32.41 52.26 26.12
N PHE A 40 -33.57 52.51 26.70
CA PHE A 40 -34.92 52.31 26.21
C PHE A 40 -35.24 53.04 24.90
N GLU A 41 -36.04 52.39 24.04
CA GLU A 41 -37.11 53.01 23.26
C GLU A 41 -38.29 52.02 23.18
N ASP A 42 -39.36 52.35 23.91
CA ASP A 42 -40.80 52.04 23.78
C ASP A 42 -41.22 50.85 22.87
N SER A 43 -41.62 49.71 23.42
CA SER A 43 -42.96 49.33 23.95
C SER A 43 -43.92 48.75 22.89
N GLU A 44 -43.98 47.43 22.78
CA GLU A 44 -45.22 46.69 22.49
C GLU A 44 -45.29 45.49 23.44
N GLU A 45 -46.45 45.34 24.08
CA GLU A 45 -46.75 44.42 25.17
C GLU A 45 -47.14 43.07 24.53
N ILE A 46 -46.26 42.06 24.63
CA ILE A 46 -46.53 40.69 24.17
C ILE A 46 -47.57 40.09 25.11
N THR A 47 -48.72 39.68 24.56
CA THR A 47 -49.83 39.12 25.34
C THR A 47 -49.67 37.61 25.53
N ASP A 48 -50.30 37.05 26.57
CA ASP A 48 -50.26 35.61 26.90
C ASP A 48 -50.75 34.68 25.76
N GLU A 49 -51.33 35.21 24.67
CA GLU A 49 -51.68 34.45 23.46
C GLU A 49 -50.45 34.15 22.57
N ASP A 50 -49.43 35.01 22.53
CA ASP A 50 -48.24 34.82 21.68
C ASP A 50 -47.31 33.71 22.20
N ILE A 51 -47.35 33.42 23.51
CA ILE A 51 -46.56 32.36 24.16
C ILE A 51 -47.17 30.97 23.91
N LEU A 52 -48.48 30.91 23.65
CA LEU A 52 -49.18 29.64 23.36
C LEU A 52 -48.92 29.18 21.92
N ASP A 53 -48.83 30.08 20.95
CA ASP A 53 -48.55 29.72 19.56
C ASP A 53 -47.11 29.21 19.35
N GLU A 54 -46.12 29.79 20.06
CA GLU A 54 -44.71 29.37 19.96
C GLU A 54 -44.46 28.01 20.65
N GLN A 55 -45.19 27.69 21.73
CA GLN A 55 -45.13 26.38 22.37
C GLN A 55 -45.84 25.29 21.56
N VAL A 56 -46.98 25.61 20.95
CA VAL A 56 -47.71 24.68 20.07
C VAL A 56 -46.92 24.38 18.79
N GLU A 57 -46.23 25.35 18.19
CA GLU A 57 -45.31 25.09 17.06
C GLU A 57 -44.11 24.22 17.48
N SER A 58 -43.57 24.39 18.69
CA SER A 58 -42.43 23.57 19.16
C SER A 58 -42.79 22.11 19.48
N GLU A 59 -44.02 21.85 19.96
CA GLU A 59 -44.53 20.49 20.20
C GLU A 59 -44.98 19.81 18.90
N LEU A 60 -45.58 20.55 17.95
CA LEU A 60 -45.93 20.03 16.62
C LEU A 60 -44.69 19.64 15.81
N VAL A 61 -43.60 20.41 15.90
CA VAL A 61 -42.33 20.08 15.22
C VAL A 61 -41.61 18.90 15.90
N ALA A 62 -41.81 18.68 17.20
CA ALA A 62 -41.24 17.54 17.91
C ALA A 62 -41.98 16.22 17.61
N GLU A 63 -43.31 16.24 17.51
CA GLU A 63 -44.09 15.06 17.08
C GLU A 63 -43.83 14.69 15.61
N ASP A 64 -43.73 15.67 14.71
CA ASP A 64 -43.39 15.44 13.28
C ASP A 64 -41.96 14.90 13.08
N LEU A 65 -41.03 15.19 13.99
CA LEU A 65 -39.66 14.64 13.96
C LEU A 65 -39.59 13.23 14.58
N GLU A 66 -40.42 12.92 15.58
CA GLU A 66 -40.49 11.58 16.16
C GLU A 66 -41.22 10.58 15.25
N GLU A 67 -42.30 10.98 14.56
CA GLU A 67 -42.94 10.15 13.53
C GLU A 67 -42.00 9.86 12.34
N ASN A 68 -41.18 10.84 11.93
CA ASN A 68 -40.18 10.65 10.88
C ASN A 68 -38.99 9.76 11.31
N VAL A 69 -38.64 9.71 12.60
CA VAL A 69 -37.59 8.79 13.10
C VAL A 69 -38.11 7.34 13.20
N GLU A 70 -39.41 7.13 13.38
CA GLU A 70 -40.02 5.80 13.32
C GLU A 70 -40.29 5.32 11.88
N GLU A 71 -40.56 6.23 10.93
CA GLU A 71 -40.64 5.88 9.50
C GLU A 71 -39.26 5.64 8.86
N ILE A 72 -38.20 6.34 9.28
CA ILE A 72 -36.81 6.08 8.83
C ILE A 72 -36.24 4.79 9.47
N LYS A 73 -36.88 4.27 10.53
CA LYS A 73 -36.71 2.88 10.99
C LYS A 73 -37.53 1.88 10.18
N GLN A 74 -37.87 2.19 8.92
CA GLN A 74 -38.12 1.16 7.91
C GLN A 74 -36.96 0.16 7.94
N LYS A 75 -37.22 -0.95 8.61
CA LYS A 75 -36.46 -2.18 8.55
C LYS A 75 -36.03 -2.38 7.11
N LYS A 76 -34.74 -2.20 6.81
CA LYS A 76 -34.13 -3.10 5.84
C LYS A 76 -34.34 -4.47 6.43
N GLU A 77 -35.41 -5.15 5.99
CA GLU A 77 -35.59 -6.56 6.28
C GLU A 77 -34.24 -7.21 6.01
N PRO A 78 -33.72 -8.05 6.94
CA PRO A 78 -32.49 -8.75 6.67
C PRO A 78 -32.71 -9.48 5.34
N ILE A 79 -31.86 -9.19 4.34
CA ILE A 79 -31.92 -9.87 3.05
C ILE A 79 -31.87 -11.37 3.36
N ILE A 80 -33.02 -12.04 3.28
CA ILE A 80 -33.13 -13.46 3.60
C ILE A 80 -32.46 -14.19 2.45
N PHE A 81 -31.19 -14.52 2.68
CA PHE A 81 -30.38 -15.22 1.70
C PHE A 81 -30.90 -16.66 1.57
N THR A 82 -31.54 -16.98 0.44
CA THR A 82 -31.94 -18.34 0.09
C THR A 82 -30.85 -18.98 -0.80
N PRO A 83 -30.22 -20.10 -0.38
CA PRO A 83 -29.23 -20.79 -1.20
C PRO A 83 -29.81 -21.21 -2.55
N ASN A 84 -29.05 -21.04 -3.63
CA ASN A 84 -29.44 -21.51 -4.96
C ASN A 84 -28.90 -22.93 -5.20
N PRO A 85 -29.75 -23.97 -5.22
CA PRO A 85 -29.31 -25.35 -5.41
C PRO A 85 -28.64 -25.61 -6.76
N GLU A 86 -28.87 -24.78 -7.78
CA GLU A 86 -28.25 -24.94 -9.11
C GLU A 86 -26.74 -24.63 -9.14
N LYS A 87 -26.20 -24.00 -8.08
CA LYS A 87 -24.76 -23.69 -7.98
C LYS A 87 -23.94 -24.89 -7.52
N GLU A 88 -24.56 -25.86 -6.85
CA GLU A 88 -23.89 -27.07 -6.38
C GLU A 88 -23.40 -27.91 -7.56
N GLY A 89 -22.13 -28.30 -7.55
CA GLY A 89 -21.48 -29.00 -8.66
C GLY A 89 -21.04 -28.12 -9.85
N LYS A 90 -21.57 -26.90 -9.99
CA LYS A 90 -21.17 -25.94 -11.04
C LYS A 90 -19.98 -25.09 -10.62
N TYR A 91 -19.95 -24.63 -9.37
CA TYR A 91 -18.88 -23.78 -8.83
C TYR A 91 -18.14 -24.45 -7.68
N LYS A 92 -16.86 -24.10 -7.53
CA LYS A 92 -16.05 -24.56 -6.39
C LYS A 92 -16.37 -23.71 -5.18
N ARG A 93 -16.53 -24.34 -4.01
CA ARG A 93 -16.54 -23.60 -2.74
C ARG A 93 -15.17 -22.98 -2.48
N ALA A 94 -15.17 -21.78 -1.94
CA ALA A 94 -13.96 -21.16 -1.46
C ALA A 94 -13.40 -21.98 -0.28
N PRO A 95 -12.09 -22.31 -0.28
CA PRO A 95 -11.42 -22.78 0.92
C PRO A 95 -11.49 -21.72 2.03
N GLU A 96 -11.35 -22.14 3.28
CA GLU A 96 -11.22 -21.22 4.40
C GLU A 96 -9.80 -20.61 4.46
N LEU A 97 -9.66 -19.45 5.11
CA LEU A 97 -8.38 -18.89 5.50
C LEU A 97 -7.79 -19.74 6.62
N VAL A 98 -6.62 -20.32 6.41
CA VAL A 98 -5.99 -21.27 7.35
C VAL A 98 -4.56 -20.86 7.66
N GLY A 99 -4.12 -21.16 8.88
CA GLY A 99 -2.76 -20.84 9.33
C GLY A 99 -2.42 -19.36 9.28
N THR A 100 -3.44 -18.49 9.33
CA THR A 100 -3.30 -17.04 9.34
C THR A 100 -2.57 -16.60 10.61
N GLN A 101 -1.72 -15.58 10.50
CA GLN A 101 -1.04 -14.98 11.65
C GLN A 101 -1.76 -13.71 12.09
N LYS A 102 -1.11 -12.55 11.97
CA LYS A 102 -1.68 -11.28 12.40
C LYS A 102 -2.54 -10.67 11.30
N TRP A 103 -3.51 -9.88 11.75
CA TRP A 103 -4.40 -9.10 10.89
C TRP A 103 -4.07 -7.61 11.01
N VAL A 104 -4.41 -6.87 9.96
CA VAL A 104 -4.35 -5.41 9.88
C VAL A 104 -5.73 -4.93 9.44
N ASN A 105 -6.19 -3.81 10.02
CA ASN A 105 -7.51 -3.19 9.79
C ASN A 105 -8.73 -4.05 10.13
N SER A 106 -8.58 -5.21 10.77
CA SER A 106 -9.69 -6.06 11.20
C SER A 106 -9.26 -7.06 12.26
N ASP A 107 -10.23 -7.55 13.04
CA ASP A 107 -10.10 -8.81 13.77
C ASP A 107 -10.09 -9.99 12.78
N PRO A 108 -9.66 -11.20 13.21
CA PRO A 108 -9.65 -12.36 12.33
C PRO A 108 -11.01 -12.67 11.70
N LEU A 109 -11.08 -12.68 10.37
CA LEU A 109 -12.27 -13.06 9.62
C LEU A 109 -12.19 -14.52 9.16
N ARG A 110 -13.36 -15.17 9.04
CA ARG A 110 -13.54 -16.46 8.40
C ARG A 110 -14.48 -16.30 7.22
N ILE A 111 -14.15 -16.86 6.07
CA ILE A 111 -14.99 -16.81 4.86
C ILE A 111 -16.35 -17.45 5.16
N GLY A 112 -16.39 -18.53 5.96
CA GLY A 112 -17.64 -19.17 6.36
C GLY A 112 -18.61 -18.28 7.16
N ASP A 113 -18.09 -17.27 7.85
CA ASP A 113 -18.88 -16.33 8.67
C ASP A 113 -19.35 -15.11 7.85
N LEU A 114 -18.79 -14.92 6.65
CA LEU A 114 -19.16 -13.87 5.70
C LEU A 114 -20.28 -14.28 4.74
N LYS A 115 -21.04 -15.34 5.06
CA LYS A 115 -22.24 -15.73 4.30
C LYS A 115 -23.19 -14.54 4.16
N GLY A 116 -23.79 -14.42 2.99
CA GLY A 116 -24.62 -13.27 2.67
C GLY A 116 -23.84 -12.02 2.23
N LYS A 117 -22.50 -12.06 2.14
CA LYS A 117 -21.66 -10.98 1.59
C LYS A 117 -20.93 -11.46 0.32
N VAL A 118 -20.53 -10.52 -0.53
CA VAL A 118 -19.59 -10.81 -1.62
C VAL A 118 -18.18 -10.64 -1.07
N VAL A 119 -17.30 -11.63 -1.24
CA VAL A 119 -15.94 -11.61 -0.70
C VAL A 119 -14.92 -11.63 -1.82
N LEU A 120 -14.01 -10.66 -1.85
CA LEU A 120 -12.85 -10.62 -2.74
C LEU A 120 -11.59 -10.98 -1.95
N ILE A 121 -11.00 -12.14 -2.28
CA ILE A 121 -9.68 -12.53 -1.78
C ILE A 121 -8.63 -12.02 -2.77
N ASP A 122 -7.71 -11.17 -2.31
CA ASP A 122 -6.60 -10.66 -3.11
C ASP A 122 -5.27 -11.16 -2.52
N PHE A 123 -4.61 -12.07 -3.22
CA PHE A 123 -3.26 -12.51 -2.86
C PHE A 123 -2.25 -11.48 -3.33
N TRP A 124 -1.48 -10.93 -2.41
CA TRP A 124 -0.54 -9.85 -2.68
C TRP A 124 0.72 -9.94 -1.80
N THR A 125 1.75 -9.20 -2.18
CA THR A 125 2.90 -8.88 -1.31
C THR A 125 3.34 -7.45 -1.58
N TYR A 126 3.91 -6.77 -0.58
CA TYR A 126 4.06 -5.32 -0.63
C TYR A 126 5.26 -4.81 -1.44
N SER A 127 6.23 -5.66 -1.78
CA SER A 127 7.33 -5.33 -2.69
C SER A 127 7.07 -5.75 -4.16
N CYS A 128 5.94 -6.41 -4.44
CA CYS A 128 5.59 -6.80 -5.81
C CYS A 128 4.98 -5.63 -6.60
N ILE A 129 5.65 -5.17 -7.66
CA ILE A 129 5.16 -4.03 -8.46
C ILE A 129 3.80 -4.31 -9.12
N ASN A 130 3.58 -5.54 -9.57
CA ASN A 130 2.31 -5.92 -10.19
C ASN A 130 1.17 -5.82 -9.16
N CYS A 131 1.40 -6.23 -7.90
CA CYS A 131 0.43 -6.05 -6.82
C CYS A 131 0.15 -4.57 -6.55
N ILE A 132 1.21 -3.76 -6.43
CA ILE A 132 1.12 -2.32 -6.12
C ILE A 132 0.22 -1.60 -7.13
N ARG A 133 0.33 -1.93 -8.43
CA ARG A 133 -0.47 -1.31 -9.48
C ARG A 133 -1.95 -1.68 -9.45
N THR A 134 -2.34 -2.76 -8.77
CA THR A 134 -3.76 -3.10 -8.56
C THR A 134 -4.40 -2.36 -7.39
N LEU A 135 -3.61 -1.79 -6.48
CA LEU A 135 -4.11 -1.19 -5.24
C LEU A 135 -5.05 0.01 -5.44
N PRO A 136 -4.86 0.91 -6.44
CA PRO A 136 -5.83 1.97 -6.72
C PRO A 136 -7.26 1.43 -6.93
N PHE A 137 -7.41 0.41 -7.78
CA PHE A 137 -8.69 -0.23 -8.05
C PHE A 137 -9.28 -0.91 -6.81
N LEU A 138 -8.46 -1.62 -6.02
CA LEU A 138 -8.93 -2.23 -4.77
C LEU A 138 -9.41 -1.20 -3.74
N LYS A 139 -8.75 -0.04 -3.66
CA LYS A 139 -9.20 1.07 -2.81
C LYS A 139 -10.53 1.63 -3.28
N GLU A 140 -10.67 1.88 -4.57
CA GLU A 140 -11.92 2.37 -5.15
C GLU A 140 -13.07 1.39 -4.96
N TRP A 141 -12.87 0.09 -5.22
CA TRP A 141 -13.90 -0.92 -4.99
C TRP A 141 -14.25 -1.04 -3.52
N HIS A 142 -13.26 -0.95 -2.62
CA HIS A 142 -13.54 -0.89 -1.19
C HIS A 142 -14.43 0.30 -0.88
N GLU A 143 -14.08 1.50 -1.33
CA GLU A 143 -14.84 2.73 -1.06
C GLU A 143 -16.26 2.70 -1.65
N LYS A 144 -16.45 2.19 -2.87
CA LYS A 144 -17.74 2.12 -3.56
C LYS A 144 -18.71 1.06 -2.99
N TYR A 145 -18.17 -0.08 -2.54
CA TYR A 145 -18.99 -1.29 -2.33
C TYR A 145 -18.94 -1.86 -0.91
N ASN A 146 -18.10 -1.35 0.01
CA ASN A 146 -17.98 -1.94 1.35
C ASN A 146 -19.32 -1.91 2.13
N ASP A 147 -20.04 -0.79 2.04
CA ASP A 147 -21.34 -0.55 2.68
C ASP A 147 -22.47 -1.30 1.95
N LYS A 148 -22.26 -1.60 0.67
CA LYS A 148 -23.10 -2.48 -0.16
C LYS A 148 -22.80 -3.98 0.11
N GLY A 149 -21.86 -4.32 0.99
CA GLY A 149 -21.60 -5.70 1.38
C GLY A 149 -20.61 -6.46 0.50
N LEU A 150 -19.71 -5.75 -0.17
CA LEU A 150 -18.41 -6.28 -0.57
C LEU A 150 -17.47 -6.31 0.63
N VAL A 151 -16.77 -7.42 0.83
CA VAL A 151 -15.67 -7.54 1.79
C VAL A 151 -14.41 -7.89 1.02
N ILE A 152 -13.38 -7.04 1.11
CA ILE A 152 -12.07 -7.33 0.54
C ILE A 152 -11.15 -7.84 1.65
N ILE A 153 -10.50 -8.98 1.40
CA ILE A 153 -9.47 -9.55 2.27
C ILE A 153 -8.18 -9.67 1.47
N GLY A 154 -7.20 -8.82 1.79
CA GLY A 154 -5.84 -8.90 1.26
C GLY A 154 -5.05 -9.98 1.98
N VAL A 155 -4.80 -11.12 1.33
CA VAL A 155 -3.96 -12.19 1.86
C VAL A 155 -2.51 -11.87 1.51
N HIS A 156 -1.80 -11.29 2.48
CA HIS A 156 -0.39 -10.96 2.36
C HIS A 156 0.45 -12.23 2.50
N THR A 157 0.88 -12.78 1.36
CA THR A 157 1.79 -13.94 1.33
C THR A 157 3.17 -13.44 0.94
N PRO A 158 4.18 -13.48 1.84
CA PRO A 158 5.48 -12.86 1.61
C PRO A 158 6.28 -13.63 0.54
N GLU A 159 6.82 -12.92 -0.44
CA GLU A 159 7.77 -13.44 -1.44
C GLU A 159 9.19 -13.53 -0.88
N PHE A 160 9.55 -12.58 0.00
CA PHE A 160 10.87 -12.50 0.65
C PHE A 160 10.77 -12.50 2.18
N LYS A 161 11.85 -12.95 2.85
CA LYS A 161 11.94 -13.02 4.33
C LYS A 161 11.53 -11.73 5.03
N PHE A 162 11.96 -10.57 4.53
CA PHE A 162 11.69 -9.28 5.17
C PHE A 162 10.19 -8.91 5.17
N GLU A 163 9.41 -9.54 4.28
CA GLU A 163 7.96 -9.36 4.18
C GLU A 163 7.17 -10.19 5.21
N GLU A 164 7.83 -11.12 5.91
CA GLU A 164 7.24 -11.82 7.06
C GLU A 164 7.07 -10.89 8.28
N ASP A 165 7.83 -9.80 8.34
CA ASP A 165 7.79 -8.85 9.44
C ASP A 165 6.46 -8.07 9.45
N TYR A 166 5.80 -8.07 10.61
CA TYR A 166 4.48 -7.45 10.75
C TYR A 166 4.54 -5.93 10.72
N ASP A 167 5.58 -5.33 11.28
CA ASP A 167 5.69 -3.87 11.37
C ASP A 167 5.96 -3.29 9.98
N ASN A 168 6.79 -3.97 9.17
CA ASN A 168 6.98 -3.62 7.75
C ASN A 168 5.66 -3.71 6.96
N LEU A 169 4.84 -4.74 7.21
CA LEU A 169 3.52 -4.87 6.59
C LEU A 169 2.61 -3.69 6.99
N VAL A 170 2.52 -3.39 8.29
CA VAL A 170 1.69 -2.29 8.82
C VAL A 170 2.12 -0.94 8.23
N GLU A 171 3.42 -0.68 8.17
CA GLU A 171 3.94 0.54 7.56
C GLU A 171 3.55 0.64 6.08
N SER A 172 3.71 -0.44 5.32
CA SER A 172 3.33 -0.48 3.91
C SER A 172 1.82 -0.27 3.70
N VAL A 173 0.99 -0.91 4.51
CA VAL A 173 -0.48 -0.73 4.51
C VAL A 173 -0.85 0.73 4.76
N LYS A 174 -0.24 1.34 5.78
CA LYS A 174 -0.45 2.76 6.13
C LYS A 174 0.02 3.69 5.02
N LYS A 175 1.25 3.51 4.52
CA LYS A 175 1.86 4.33 3.45
C LYS A 175 1.02 4.33 2.17
N ARG A 176 0.32 3.23 1.89
CA ARG A 176 -0.50 3.05 0.68
C ARG A 176 -1.98 3.40 0.88
N GLY A 177 -2.39 3.71 2.12
CA GLY A 177 -3.76 4.06 2.47
C GLY A 177 -4.74 2.90 2.27
N LEU A 178 -4.32 1.66 2.54
CA LEU A 178 -5.22 0.51 2.43
C LEU A 178 -6.08 0.42 3.69
N LYS A 179 -7.41 0.36 3.50
CA LYS A 179 -8.40 0.38 4.59
C LYS A 179 -9.12 -0.96 4.81
N TYR A 180 -9.10 -1.83 3.81
CA TYR A 180 -9.72 -3.17 3.90
C TYR A 180 -8.90 -4.12 4.78
N ALA A 181 -9.52 -5.25 5.15
CA ALA A 181 -8.92 -6.28 6.00
C ALA A 181 -7.72 -6.93 5.31
N ILE A 182 -6.60 -7.08 6.02
CA ILE A 182 -5.39 -7.69 5.50
C ILE A 182 -4.89 -8.72 6.51
N VAL A 183 -4.47 -9.89 6.02
CA VAL A 183 -4.00 -11.00 6.85
C VAL A 183 -2.64 -11.50 6.39
N GLN A 184 -1.76 -11.78 7.35
CA GLN A 184 -0.49 -12.46 7.07
C GLN A 184 -0.72 -13.96 6.79
N ASP A 185 -0.08 -14.45 5.74
CA ASP A 185 0.03 -15.86 5.38
C ASP A 185 1.52 -16.27 5.24
N ASN A 186 2.32 -15.99 6.27
CA ASN A 186 3.77 -16.21 6.29
C ASN A 186 4.16 -17.68 6.05
N ASN A 187 3.28 -18.62 6.37
CA ASN A 187 3.50 -20.06 6.21
C ASN A 187 2.93 -20.62 4.89
N TYR A 188 2.38 -19.76 4.03
CA TYR A 188 1.73 -20.11 2.76
C TYR A 188 0.56 -21.09 2.95
N ALA A 189 -0.06 -21.11 4.12
CA ALA A 189 -1.10 -22.09 4.44
C ALA A 189 -2.37 -21.77 3.64
N THR A 190 -2.80 -20.50 3.64
CA THR A 190 -3.94 -20.03 2.85
C THR A 190 -3.63 -20.11 1.35
N TRP A 191 -2.44 -19.67 0.94
CA TRP A 191 -1.93 -19.81 -0.43
C TRP A 191 -2.04 -21.23 -0.97
N LYS A 192 -1.63 -22.23 -0.17
CA LYS A 192 -1.67 -23.65 -0.55
C LYS A 192 -3.10 -24.18 -0.70
N VAL A 193 -4.00 -23.89 0.22
CA VAL A 193 -5.39 -24.41 0.13
C VAL A 193 -6.17 -23.78 -1.02
N PHE A 194 -5.89 -22.52 -1.36
CA PHE A 194 -6.39 -21.87 -2.59
C PHE A 194 -5.71 -22.37 -3.87
N LYS A 195 -4.67 -23.22 -3.76
CA LYS A 195 -3.83 -23.70 -4.86
C LYS A 195 -3.28 -22.53 -5.69
N ASN A 196 -2.92 -21.43 -5.00
CA ASN A 196 -2.37 -20.25 -5.66
C ASN A 196 -0.91 -20.50 -6.10
N ARG A 197 -0.48 -19.77 -7.13
CA ARG A 197 0.87 -19.80 -7.70
C ARG A 197 1.36 -18.42 -8.16
N PHE A 198 0.59 -17.37 -7.97
CA PHE A 198 0.84 -16.07 -8.59
C PHE A 198 0.53 -14.90 -7.65
N TRP A 199 1.30 -13.83 -7.83
CA TRP A 199 1.03 -12.49 -7.31
C TRP A 199 0.85 -11.50 -8.47
N PRO A 200 -0.18 -10.63 -8.46
CA PRO A 200 -1.39 -10.76 -7.66
C PRO A 200 -2.31 -11.88 -8.20
N ARG A 201 -3.28 -12.31 -7.38
CA ARG A 201 -4.39 -13.14 -7.85
C ARG A 201 -5.65 -12.84 -7.05
N LYS A 202 -6.78 -12.74 -7.75
CA LYS A 202 -8.08 -12.39 -7.19
C LYS A 202 -9.05 -13.55 -7.30
N TYR A 203 -9.72 -13.88 -6.19
CA TYR A 203 -10.85 -14.80 -6.17
C TYR A 203 -12.08 -14.06 -5.66
N LEU A 204 -13.12 -13.97 -6.49
CA LEU A 204 -14.39 -13.39 -6.08
C LEU A 204 -15.37 -14.50 -5.69
N ILE A 205 -15.91 -14.38 -4.49
CA ILE A 205 -16.74 -15.35 -3.82
C ILE A 205 -18.13 -14.72 -3.63
N ASP A 206 -19.18 -15.43 -3.99
CA ASP A 206 -20.56 -14.97 -3.78
C ASP A 206 -21.05 -15.18 -2.35
N ALA A 207 -22.28 -14.69 -2.07
CA ALA A 207 -22.96 -14.79 -0.78
C ALA A 207 -23.11 -16.23 -0.24
N GLU A 208 -22.96 -17.26 -1.07
CA GLU A 208 -23.07 -18.67 -0.71
C GLU A 208 -21.73 -19.33 -0.39
N GLY A 209 -20.63 -18.61 -0.64
CA GLY A 209 -19.28 -19.11 -0.49
C GLY A 209 -18.75 -19.83 -1.73
N TYR A 210 -19.32 -19.61 -2.93
CA TYR A 210 -18.80 -20.17 -4.18
C TYR A 210 -17.87 -19.18 -4.89
N ILE A 211 -16.76 -19.67 -5.42
CA ILE A 211 -15.87 -18.88 -6.29
C ILE A 211 -16.55 -18.68 -7.65
N ARG A 212 -16.85 -17.42 -7.98
CA ARG A 212 -17.54 -17.00 -9.20
C ARG A 212 -16.64 -16.28 -10.19
N PHE A 213 -15.45 -15.89 -9.75
CA PHE A 213 -14.42 -15.30 -10.60
C PHE A 213 -13.03 -15.62 -10.04
N ASP A 214 -12.09 -15.86 -10.94
CA ASP A 214 -10.68 -16.15 -10.65
C ASP A 214 -9.84 -15.42 -11.69
N HIS A 215 -8.99 -14.50 -11.24
CA HIS A 215 -8.12 -13.71 -12.10
C HIS A 215 -6.68 -13.76 -11.61
N ILE A 216 -5.81 -14.27 -12.48
CA ILE A 216 -4.38 -14.35 -12.28
C ILE A 216 -3.72 -13.11 -12.88
N GLY A 217 -2.84 -12.48 -12.10
CA GLY A 217 -2.01 -11.38 -12.56
C GLY A 217 -2.67 -10.01 -12.41
N GLU A 218 -1.99 -9.03 -12.99
CA GLU A 218 -2.44 -7.65 -13.07
C GLU A 218 -3.39 -7.43 -14.25
N GLY A 219 -4.37 -6.55 -14.08
CA GLY A 219 -5.30 -6.14 -15.14
C GLY A 219 -6.73 -6.63 -14.93
N ALA A 220 -7.51 -6.62 -16.02
CA ALA A 220 -8.91 -7.04 -16.05
C ALA A 220 -9.78 -6.35 -14.98
N TYR A 221 -9.46 -5.09 -14.65
CA TYR A 221 -10.08 -4.34 -13.57
C TYR A 221 -11.57 -4.13 -13.82
N LYS A 222 -11.93 -3.62 -15.01
CA LYS A 222 -13.31 -3.43 -15.44
C LYS A 222 -14.12 -4.72 -15.37
N LYS A 223 -13.54 -5.82 -15.84
CA LYS A 223 -14.19 -7.15 -15.79
C LYS A 223 -14.39 -7.63 -14.33
N THR A 224 -13.41 -7.39 -13.47
CA THR A 224 -13.50 -7.74 -12.05
C THR A 224 -14.60 -6.94 -11.36
N GLU A 225 -14.66 -5.62 -11.60
CA GLU A 225 -15.68 -4.75 -11.02
C GLU A 225 -17.09 -5.06 -11.51
N MET A 226 -17.28 -5.30 -12.81
CA MET A 226 -18.57 -5.76 -13.33
C MET A 226 -19.02 -7.06 -12.67
N LYS A 227 -18.08 -7.94 -12.33
CA LYS A 227 -18.36 -9.19 -11.62
C LYS A 227 -18.69 -8.96 -10.15
N ILE A 228 -18.09 -7.95 -9.51
CA ILE A 228 -18.50 -7.48 -8.18
C ILE A 228 -19.94 -6.99 -8.23
N GLN A 229 -20.28 -6.12 -9.17
CA GLN A 229 -21.63 -5.58 -9.33
C GLN A 229 -22.65 -6.70 -9.57
N GLU A 230 -22.39 -7.63 -10.50
CA GLU A 230 -23.24 -8.80 -10.76
C GLU A 230 -23.56 -9.59 -9.48
N LEU A 231 -22.55 -9.88 -8.64
CA LEU A 231 -22.75 -10.66 -7.42
C LEU A 231 -23.42 -9.86 -6.29
N LEU A 232 -23.31 -8.54 -6.30
CA LEU A 232 -24.06 -7.67 -5.38
C LEU A 232 -25.54 -7.63 -5.81
N GLU A 233 -25.83 -7.52 -7.10
CA GLU A 233 -27.18 -7.55 -7.67
C GLU A 233 -27.88 -8.90 -7.47
N GLU A 234 -27.14 -10.03 -7.57
CA GLU A 234 -27.66 -11.36 -7.22
C GLU A 234 -28.22 -11.44 -5.78
N ARG A 235 -27.81 -10.52 -4.89
CA ARG A 235 -28.30 -10.41 -3.51
C ARG A 235 -29.49 -9.46 -3.37
N GLY A 236 -30.01 -8.92 -4.47
CA GLY A 236 -31.08 -7.91 -4.47
C GLY A 236 -30.61 -6.50 -4.09
N LEU A 237 -29.29 -6.22 -4.19
CA LEU A 237 -28.77 -4.87 -3.99
C LEU A 237 -28.69 -4.12 -5.31
N ASP A 238 -29.26 -2.93 -5.36
CA ASP A 238 -29.13 -2.05 -6.52
C ASP A 238 -27.78 -1.31 -6.47
N VAL A 239 -26.91 -1.64 -7.43
CA VAL A 239 -25.65 -0.95 -7.70
C VAL A 239 -25.57 -0.44 -9.14
N SER A 240 -26.70 -0.46 -9.86
CA SER A 240 -26.78 -0.09 -11.27
C SER A 240 -26.46 1.39 -11.53
N ASN A 241 -26.57 2.22 -10.49
CA ASN A 241 -26.23 3.64 -10.50
C ASN A 241 -24.75 3.93 -10.20
N ILE A 242 -23.93 2.91 -9.96
CA ILE A 242 -22.49 3.06 -9.68
C ILE A 242 -21.73 2.76 -10.96
N ASP A 243 -21.11 3.79 -11.53
CA ASP A 243 -20.25 3.61 -12.70
C ASP A 243 -19.03 2.75 -12.36
N VAL A 244 -18.70 1.86 -13.30
CA VAL A 244 -17.45 1.08 -13.24
C VAL A 244 -16.26 2.03 -13.36
N SER A 245 -15.20 1.76 -12.61
CA SER A 245 -13.95 2.54 -12.58
C SER A 245 -13.50 2.99 -13.97
N ASP A 246 -13.14 4.26 -14.08
CA ASP A 246 -12.51 4.90 -15.23
C ASP A 246 -10.98 5.06 -15.06
N LEU A 247 -10.41 4.61 -13.94
CA LEU A 247 -8.97 4.59 -13.72
C LEU A 247 -8.22 3.93 -14.88
N ASP A 248 -7.13 4.57 -15.30
CA ASP A 248 -6.28 4.09 -16.39
C ASP A 248 -5.64 2.73 -16.06
N GLU A 249 -5.98 1.71 -16.86
CA GLU A 249 -5.28 0.43 -16.87
C GLU A 249 -3.96 0.58 -17.64
N LYS A 250 -2.83 0.24 -16.99
CA LYS A 250 -1.54 0.22 -17.70
C LYS A 250 -1.57 -0.86 -18.78
N VAL A 251 -1.40 -0.44 -20.03
CA VAL A 251 -1.25 -1.34 -21.18
C VAL A 251 0.21 -1.78 -21.27
N PHE A 252 0.45 -3.08 -21.14
CA PHE A 252 1.80 -3.63 -21.24
C PHE A 252 2.24 -3.83 -22.69
N ALA A 253 3.51 -3.51 -22.97
CA ALA A 253 4.15 -3.90 -24.22
C ALA A 253 4.28 -5.43 -24.32
N VAL A 254 4.17 -5.97 -25.54
CA VAL A 254 4.21 -7.42 -25.80
C VAL A 254 5.57 -8.04 -25.45
N ALA A 255 6.66 -7.27 -25.56
CA ALA A 255 7.99 -7.69 -25.13
C ALA A 255 8.39 -6.91 -23.89
N ARG A 256 8.73 -7.61 -22.80
CA ARG A 256 9.23 -7.00 -21.57
C ARG A 256 10.19 -7.97 -20.92
N THR A 257 11.27 -7.44 -20.34
CA THR A 257 12.12 -8.25 -19.46
C THR A 257 11.28 -8.88 -18.35
N PRO A 258 11.37 -10.20 -18.12
CA PRO A 258 10.67 -10.85 -17.02
C PRO A 258 11.25 -10.36 -15.69
N GLU A 259 10.53 -10.53 -14.59
CA GLU A 259 11.13 -10.35 -13.26
C GLU A 259 12.39 -11.22 -13.11
N LEU A 260 13.49 -10.63 -12.63
CA LEU A 260 14.78 -11.30 -12.50
C LEU A 260 15.15 -11.44 -11.04
N TYR A 261 15.23 -12.67 -10.54
CA TYR A 261 15.60 -12.96 -9.16
C TYR A 261 17.12 -12.97 -8.96
N ALA A 262 17.56 -12.45 -7.81
CA ALA A 262 18.95 -12.43 -7.39
C ALA A 262 19.30 -13.60 -6.46
N GLY A 263 18.34 -14.09 -5.67
CA GLY A 263 18.52 -15.23 -4.78
C GLY A 263 18.51 -16.58 -5.51
N TYR A 264 19.48 -17.46 -5.22
CA TYR A 264 19.60 -18.73 -5.93
C TYR A 264 18.38 -19.65 -5.76
N LYS A 265 17.62 -19.52 -4.65
CA LYS A 265 16.40 -20.30 -4.37
C LYS A 265 15.30 -20.05 -5.39
N PHE A 266 15.17 -18.81 -5.86
CA PHE A 266 14.16 -18.43 -6.85
C PHE A 266 14.70 -18.41 -8.28
N ALA A 267 15.94 -17.95 -8.44
CA ALA A 267 16.57 -17.75 -9.74
C ALA A 267 16.88 -19.07 -10.46
N LEU A 268 17.57 -20.01 -9.81
CA LEU A 268 18.04 -21.23 -10.48
C LEU A 268 16.90 -22.15 -10.94
N PRO A 269 15.84 -22.41 -10.16
CA PRO A 269 14.71 -23.22 -10.64
C PRO A 269 13.92 -22.60 -11.80
N ARG A 270 14.14 -21.30 -12.08
CA ARG A 270 13.49 -20.55 -13.17
C ARG A 270 14.42 -20.31 -14.36
N ASP A 271 15.59 -20.94 -14.38
CA ASP A 271 16.64 -20.72 -15.39
C ASP A 271 17.13 -19.25 -15.47
N GLN A 272 17.05 -18.52 -14.35
CA GLN A 272 17.46 -17.12 -14.24
C GLN A 272 18.85 -16.98 -13.61
N ASN A 273 19.81 -17.82 -14.02
CA ASN A 273 21.17 -17.68 -13.54
C ASN A 273 21.77 -16.32 -13.98
N ILE A 274 22.68 -15.75 -13.18
CA ILE A 274 23.43 -14.56 -13.60
C ILE A 274 24.20 -14.85 -14.89
N GLY A 275 24.35 -13.83 -15.73
CA GLY A 275 25.01 -13.96 -17.02
C GLY A 275 26.54 -14.04 -16.95
N ASN A 276 27.15 -13.87 -15.77
CA ASN A 276 28.59 -14.09 -15.59
C ASN A 276 28.97 -15.55 -15.89
N LEU A 277 30.18 -15.77 -16.40
CA LEU A 277 30.67 -17.11 -16.77
C LEU A 277 30.58 -18.15 -15.64
N LEU A 278 30.79 -17.71 -14.39
CA LEU A 278 30.75 -18.59 -13.22
C LEU A 278 29.32 -18.90 -12.75
N GLY A 279 28.31 -18.14 -13.19
CA GLY A 279 26.95 -18.21 -12.65
C GLY A 279 26.90 -17.92 -11.13
N MET A 280 25.72 -18.09 -10.54
CA MET A 280 25.53 -18.06 -9.10
C MET A 280 26.12 -19.33 -8.48
N VAL A 281 26.93 -19.18 -7.44
CA VAL A 281 27.43 -20.30 -6.62
C VAL A 281 26.80 -20.20 -5.24
N PRO A 282 25.85 -21.08 -4.87
CA PRO A 282 25.12 -20.99 -3.61
C PRO A 282 26.01 -20.83 -2.38
N ASP A 283 25.70 -19.82 -1.56
CA ASP A 283 26.33 -19.47 -0.29
C ASP A 283 27.83 -19.12 -0.35
N VAL A 284 28.37 -18.95 -1.55
CA VAL A 284 29.79 -18.62 -1.77
C VAL A 284 29.95 -17.16 -2.20
N THR A 285 31.02 -16.53 -1.72
CA THR A 285 31.47 -15.24 -2.22
C THR A 285 32.41 -15.47 -3.41
N LYS A 286 32.15 -14.80 -4.53
CA LYS A 286 32.97 -14.84 -5.74
C LYS A 286 33.28 -13.43 -6.21
N ASN A 287 34.47 -13.23 -6.76
CA ASN A 287 34.79 -12.05 -7.53
C ASN A 287 34.33 -12.26 -8.99
N TYR A 288 33.36 -11.47 -9.42
CA TYR A 288 32.78 -11.56 -10.76
C TYR A 288 33.41 -10.53 -11.71
N ILE A 289 33.65 -10.98 -12.94
CA ILE A 289 34.13 -10.16 -14.06
C ILE A 289 33.05 -10.19 -15.14
N LEU A 290 32.85 -9.05 -15.80
CA LEU A 290 31.89 -8.93 -16.90
C LEU A 290 32.42 -9.67 -18.14
N PRO A 291 31.59 -10.46 -18.83
CA PRO A 291 31.95 -11.00 -20.13
C PRO A 291 31.93 -9.89 -21.20
N GLU A 292 32.55 -10.17 -22.35
CA GLU A 292 32.55 -9.25 -23.51
C GLU A 292 31.14 -9.03 -24.08
N ILE A 293 30.30 -10.07 -24.04
CA ILE A 293 28.93 -10.05 -24.59
C ILE A 293 27.93 -10.12 -23.43
N LEU A 294 27.02 -9.15 -23.40
CA LEU A 294 25.91 -9.08 -22.46
C LEU A 294 24.61 -9.41 -23.21
N ASN A 295 23.90 -10.43 -22.74
CA ASN A 295 22.60 -10.82 -23.25
C ASN A 295 21.50 -10.06 -22.52
N ALA A 296 20.37 -9.84 -23.20
CA ALA A 296 19.15 -9.33 -22.57
C ALA A 296 18.65 -10.27 -21.46
N ASP A 297 17.88 -9.72 -20.53
CA ASP A 297 17.13 -10.45 -19.51
C ASP A 297 18.01 -11.26 -18.55
N LYS A 298 19.25 -10.79 -18.32
CA LYS A 298 20.19 -11.37 -17.35
C LYS A 298 20.81 -10.31 -16.45
N ILE A 299 20.98 -10.67 -15.19
CA ILE A 299 21.76 -9.91 -14.22
C ILE A 299 23.25 -10.24 -14.42
N TYR A 300 24.09 -9.22 -14.49
CA TYR A 300 25.55 -9.35 -14.51
C TYR A 300 26.16 -8.59 -13.35
N LEU A 301 27.24 -9.14 -12.78
CA LEU A 301 27.93 -8.58 -11.63
C LEU A 301 29.39 -8.28 -11.96
N LYS A 302 29.92 -7.23 -11.34
CA LYS A 302 31.36 -6.94 -11.26
C LYS A 302 31.74 -6.72 -9.79
N GLY A 303 32.89 -7.25 -9.39
CA GLY A 303 33.40 -7.16 -8.02
C GLY A 303 33.03 -8.38 -7.18
N GLU A 304 33.24 -8.29 -5.87
CA GLU A 304 32.96 -9.40 -4.95
C GLU A 304 31.50 -9.43 -4.52
N TRP A 305 30.81 -10.54 -4.80
CA TRP A 305 29.42 -10.76 -4.43
C TRP A 305 29.23 -12.12 -3.79
N LYS A 306 28.37 -12.18 -2.78
CA LYS A 306 27.88 -13.42 -2.17
C LYS A 306 26.50 -13.75 -2.71
N SER A 307 26.32 -14.98 -3.20
CA SER A 307 25.01 -15.51 -3.59
C SER A 307 24.33 -16.14 -2.39
N ASN A 308 23.41 -15.42 -1.74
CA ASN A 308 22.59 -15.96 -0.65
C ASN A 308 21.31 -16.60 -1.23
N SER A 309 20.57 -17.29 -0.36
CA SER A 309 19.32 -17.98 -0.74
C SER A 309 18.31 -17.07 -1.44
N GLU A 310 18.09 -15.86 -0.91
CA GLU A 310 17.05 -14.94 -1.41
C GLU A 310 17.59 -13.66 -2.05
N ASN A 311 18.89 -13.39 -1.97
CA ASN A 311 19.49 -12.17 -2.51
C ASN A 311 20.95 -12.36 -2.97
N LEU A 312 21.45 -11.36 -3.68
CA LEU A 312 22.89 -11.14 -3.89
C LEU A 312 23.36 -10.02 -2.96
N GLN A 313 24.48 -10.23 -2.28
CA GLN A 313 25.10 -9.24 -1.38
C GLN A 313 26.43 -8.77 -1.96
N ALA A 314 26.65 -7.46 -2.03
CA ALA A 314 27.97 -6.89 -2.31
C ALA A 314 28.91 -7.16 -1.13
N LYS A 315 30.12 -7.67 -1.39
CA LYS A 315 31.13 -7.98 -0.34
C LYS A 315 32.41 -7.18 -0.48
N GLY A 316 32.64 -6.55 -1.63
CA GLY A 316 33.88 -5.85 -1.91
C GLY A 316 34.05 -4.54 -1.12
N ASN A 317 35.30 -4.19 -0.84
CA ASN A 317 35.70 -2.85 -0.38
C ASN A 317 35.95 -1.88 -1.56
N GLU A 318 35.88 -2.38 -2.81
CA GLU A 318 35.94 -1.61 -4.05
C GLU A 318 34.54 -1.37 -4.63
N GLN A 319 34.46 -0.55 -5.70
CA GLN A 319 33.20 -0.33 -6.44
C GLN A 319 32.67 -1.63 -7.04
N SER A 320 31.63 -2.20 -6.41
CA SER A 320 30.86 -3.33 -6.94
C SER A 320 29.74 -2.80 -7.81
N SER A 321 29.42 -3.49 -8.91
CA SER A 321 28.36 -3.04 -9.81
C SER A 321 27.49 -4.16 -10.34
N ILE A 322 26.21 -3.82 -10.53
CA ILE A 322 25.22 -4.64 -11.24
C ILE A 322 25.05 -4.05 -12.64
N ILE A 323 25.02 -4.90 -13.65
CA ILE A 323 24.75 -4.55 -15.04
C ILE A 323 23.54 -5.37 -15.49
N LEU A 324 22.58 -4.71 -16.13
CA LEU A 324 21.35 -5.33 -16.63
C LEU A 324 21.02 -4.77 -18.01
N MET A 325 20.87 -5.66 -18.98
CA MET A 325 20.28 -5.34 -20.29
C MET A 325 18.79 -5.64 -20.20
N PHE A 326 17.94 -4.61 -20.23
CA PHE A 326 16.49 -4.76 -20.07
C PHE A 326 15.71 -4.10 -21.20
N THR A 327 14.48 -4.57 -21.40
CA THR A 327 13.47 -3.98 -22.29
C THR A 327 12.22 -3.68 -21.49
N ALA A 328 11.97 -2.39 -21.19
CA ALA A 328 10.80 -1.92 -20.43
C ALA A 328 10.68 -0.38 -20.52
N MET A 329 9.59 0.17 -20.00
CA MET A 329 9.47 1.61 -19.71
C MET A 329 10.07 1.97 -18.36
N SER A 330 9.88 1.08 -17.37
CA SER A 330 10.30 1.30 -15.99
C SER A 330 11.03 0.09 -15.42
N VAL A 331 11.96 0.36 -14.50
CA VAL A 331 12.73 -0.65 -13.75
C VAL A 331 12.68 -0.32 -12.27
N ASN A 332 12.40 -1.34 -11.48
CA ASN A 332 12.50 -1.29 -10.03
C ASN A 332 13.49 -2.34 -9.54
N ILE A 333 14.09 -2.07 -8.38
CA ILE A 333 14.94 -3.02 -7.66
C ILE A 333 14.33 -3.27 -6.27
N VAL A 334 14.18 -4.52 -5.88
CA VAL A 334 13.87 -4.89 -4.50
C VAL A 334 15.21 -5.01 -3.77
N ALA A 335 15.50 -4.05 -2.91
CA ALA A 335 16.82 -3.89 -2.30
C ALA A 335 16.72 -3.64 -0.80
N ASP A 336 17.83 -3.91 -0.11
CA ASP A 336 17.97 -3.75 1.33
C ASP A 336 19.41 -3.38 1.70
N THR A 337 19.59 -2.82 2.90
CA THR A 337 20.87 -2.56 3.54
C THR A 337 20.96 -3.26 4.89
N LEU A 338 22.07 -3.97 5.13
CA LEU A 338 22.26 -4.76 6.36
C LEU A 338 22.55 -3.94 7.62
N LYS A 339 22.85 -2.63 7.50
CA LYS A 339 23.26 -1.79 8.64
C LYS A 339 22.75 -0.37 8.54
N GLU A 340 23.32 0.39 7.61
CA GLU A 340 23.13 1.83 7.50
C GLU A 340 22.69 2.20 6.09
N PRO A 341 21.94 3.30 5.92
CA PRO A 341 21.57 3.78 4.60
C PRO A 341 22.80 3.95 3.70
N LEU A 342 22.67 3.57 2.43
CA LEU A 342 23.75 3.64 1.46
C LEU A 342 23.27 4.22 0.14
N GLU A 343 24.21 4.81 -0.60
CA GLU A 343 23.96 5.30 -1.95
C GLU A 343 24.27 4.22 -2.99
N LEU A 344 23.37 4.09 -3.97
CA LEU A 344 23.56 3.26 -5.16
C LEU A 344 23.51 4.17 -6.38
N GLU A 345 24.65 4.42 -7.01
CA GLU A 345 24.74 5.27 -8.21
C GLU A 345 23.99 4.62 -9.38
N VAL A 346 23.26 5.41 -10.16
CA VAL A 346 22.39 4.95 -11.26
C VAL A 346 22.87 5.49 -12.61
N LYS A 347 23.15 4.58 -13.54
CA LYS A 347 23.61 4.92 -14.91
C LYS A 347 22.83 4.18 -15.98
N ILE A 348 22.59 4.85 -17.10
CA ILE A 348 22.15 4.25 -18.36
C ILE A 348 23.33 4.33 -19.35
N GLY A 349 23.80 3.16 -19.81
CA GLY A 349 25.07 3.05 -20.50
C GLY A 349 26.23 3.39 -19.56
N GLU A 350 27.01 4.41 -19.90
CA GLU A 350 28.12 4.91 -19.05
C GLU A 350 27.85 6.30 -18.45
N LYS A 351 26.67 6.89 -18.73
CA LYS A 351 26.26 8.20 -18.21
C LYS A 351 25.30 8.03 -17.04
N TYR A 352 25.31 8.98 -16.10
CA TYR A 352 24.24 9.05 -15.10
C TYR A 352 22.89 9.22 -15.79
N ILE A 353 21.87 8.59 -15.20
CA ILE A 353 20.49 8.70 -15.67
C ILE A 353 20.03 10.16 -15.66
N THR A 354 19.22 10.59 -16.63
CA THR A 354 18.67 11.96 -16.67
C THR A 354 17.39 12.06 -15.84
N LYS A 355 16.92 13.29 -15.59
CA LYS A 355 15.66 13.52 -14.85
C LYS A 355 14.44 12.95 -15.57
N GLU A 356 14.46 12.93 -16.89
CA GLU A 356 13.38 12.43 -17.75
C GLU A 356 13.33 10.89 -17.79
N GLN A 357 14.39 10.21 -17.33
CA GLN A 357 14.48 8.76 -17.25
C GLN A 357 14.38 8.25 -15.81
N ALA A 358 14.55 9.14 -14.83
CA ALA A 358 14.71 8.81 -13.42
C ALA A 358 13.39 8.35 -12.81
N GLY A 359 13.45 7.19 -12.14
CA GLY A 359 12.37 6.78 -11.27
C GLY A 359 12.24 7.67 -10.03
N ILE A 360 11.11 7.58 -9.33
CA ILE A 360 10.77 8.46 -8.21
C ILE A 360 11.75 8.37 -7.02
N ASP A 361 12.50 7.28 -6.90
CA ASP A 361 13.48 7.10 -5.82
C ASP A 361 14.88 7.66 -6.16
N VAL A 362 15.10 8.14 -7.39
CA VAL A 362 16.38 8.67 -7.84
C VAL A 362 16.56 10.12 -7.39
N GLN A 363 17.69 10.38 -6.74
CA GLN A 363 18.14 11.68 -6.27
C GLN A 363 19.33 12.16 -7.09
N PHE A 364 19.50 13.48 -7.16
CA PHE A 364 20.55 14.14 -7.93
C PHE A 364 21.41 15.04 -7.05
N LYS A 365 22.74 14.87 -7.11
CA LYS A 365 23.72 15.71 -6.41
C LYS A 365 25.02 15.79 -7.20
N ASP A 366 25.53 17.01 -7.43
CA ASP A 366 26.81 17.26 -8.10
C ASP A 366 26.98 16.46 -9.41
N GLU A 367 25.97 16.51 -10.29
CA GLU A 367 25.86 15.78 -11.57
C GLU A 367 25.78 14.24 -11.45
N LYS A 368 25.72 13.70 -10.24
CA LYS A 368 25.47 12.27 -10.01
C LYS A 368 23.98 12.01 -9.81
N ALA A 369 23.57 10.83 -10.22
CA ALA A 369 22.26 10.27 -9.93
C ALA A 369 22.43 8.99 -9.09
N PHE A 370 21.66 8.86 -8.02
CA PHE A 370 21.73 7.72 -7.10
C PHE A 370 20.37 7.46 -6.43
N ILE A 371 20.13 6.24 -5.96
CA ILE A 371 19.06 5.96 -4.99
C ILE A 371 19.68 5.81 -3.60
N VAL A 372 18.92 6.17 -2.55
CA VAL A 372 19.30 5.89 -1.15
C VAL A 372 18.57 4.63 -0.71
N VAL A 373 19.32 3.56 -0.45
CA VAL A 373 18.80 2.30 0.08
C VAL A 373 18.90 2.34 1.60
N ASP A 374 17.76 2.47 2.26
CA ASP A 374 17.61 2.75 3.69
C ASP A 374 16.79 1.70 4.44
N GLN A 375 16.03 0.86 3.73
CA GLN A 375 15.17 -0.18 4.30
C GLN A 375 14.82 -1.25 3.24
N PRO A 376 14.36 -2.44 3.63
CA PRO A 376 13.97 -3.47 2.67
C PRO A 376 12.68 -3.09 1.96
N ARG A 377 12.77 -2.64 0.70
CA ARG A 377 11.59 -2.32 -0.13
C ARG A 377 11.89 -2.36 -1.62
N LEU A 378 10.83 -2.14 -2.40
CA LEU A 378 10.95 -1.82 -3.81
C LEU A 378 11.36 -0.35 -3.98
N TYR A 379 12.37 -0.12 -4.81
CA TYR A 379 12.88 1.19 -5.23
C TYR A 379 12.69 1.34 -6.75
N ASN A 380 12.06 2.43 -7.19
CA ASN A 380 11.87 2.75 -8.60
C ASN A 380 13.07 3.52 -9.14
N VAL A 381 13.80 2.88 -10.07
CA VAL A 381 15.11 3.33 -10.55
C VAL A 381 15.00 4.05 -11.90
N VAL A 382 14.18 3.50 -12.79
CA VAL A 382 13.95 4.04 -14.13
C VAL A 382 12.44 4.18 -14.31
N ASP A 383 12.00 5.31 -14.84
CA ASP A 383 10.63 5.52 -15.32
C ASP A 383 10.70 6.47 -16.52
N GLY A 384 10.56 5.93 -17.73
CA GLY A 384 10.78 6.68 -18.96
C GLY A 384 10.12 6.04 -20.18
N VAL A 385 10.71 6.28 -21.35
CA VAL A 385 10.19 5.78 -22.62
C VAL A 385 10.50 4.29 -22.78
N TYR A 386 9.57 3.55 -23.38
CA TYR A 386 9.78 2.14 -23.69
C TYR A 386 10.98 1.96 -24.61
N GLY A 387 11.90 1.06 -24.24
CA GLY A 387 13.06 0.76 -25.05
C GLY A 387 13.94 -0.32 -24.44
N MET A 388 15.03 -0.62 -25.13
CA MET A 388 16.09 -1.49 -24.64
C MET A 388 17.25 -0.65 -24.11
N TYR A 389 17.64 -0.89 -22.87
CA TYR A 389 18.66 -0.10 -22.18
C TYR A 389 19.65 -0.97 -21.41
N LYS A 390 20.86 -0.42 -21.21
CA LYS A 390 21.87 -0.96 -20.30
C LYS A 390 21.81 -0.19 -18.98
N LEU A 391 21.21 -0.77 -17.95
CA LEU A 391 21.28 -0.25 -16.59
C LEU A 391 22.60 -0.66 -15.95
N LYS A 392 23.24 0.28 -15.24
CA LYS A 392 24.41 0.03 -14.40
C LYS A 392 24.20 0.68 -13.04
N LEU A 393 24.22 -0.14 -11.99
CA LEU A 393 24.11 0.28 -10.60
C LEU A 393 25.44 0.06 -9.89
N ILE A 394 25.92 1.03 -9.13
CA ILE A 394 27.25 0.99 -8.50
C ILE A 394 27.11 1.28 -7.01
N THR A 395 27.67 0.39 -6.18
CA THR A 395 27.76 0.58 -4.73
C THR A 395 29.21 0.49 -4.27
N LYS A 396 29.53 1.23 -3.21
CA LYS A 396 30.80 1.12 -2.47
C LYS A 396 30.63 0.43 -1.12
N SER A 397 29.39 0.03 -0.80
CA SER A 397 29.03 -0.56 0.48
C SER A 397 28.97 -2.07 0.37
N ASN A 398 29.54 -2.76 1.35
CA ASN A 398 29.42 -4.21 1.53
C ASN A 398 28.16 -4.62 2.33
N ASN A 399 27.32 -3.64 2.67
CA ASN A 399 26.02 -3.86 3.32
C ASN A 399 24.87 -3.92 2.30
N PHE A 400 25.11 -3.62 1.03
CA PHE A 400 24.08 -3.63 0.01
C PHE A 400 23.68 -5.05 -0.38
N THR A 401 22.36 -5.29 -0.41
CA THR A 401 21.77 -6.53 -0.94
C THR A 401 20.58 -6.21 -1.85
N PHE A 402 20.29 -7.10 -2.78
CA PHE A 402 19.08 -7.01 -3.60
C PHE A 402 18.51 -8.38 -3.94
N ASN A 403 17.19 -8.44 -4.01
CA ASN A 403 16.40 -9.66 -4.13
C ASN A 403 15.91 -9.90 -5.57
N ALA A 404 15.51 -8.84 -6.26
CA ALA A 404 14.96 -8.93 -7.61
C ALA A 404 15.01 -7.59 -8.37
N PHE A 405 14.90 -7.68 -9.70
CA PHE A 405 14.48 -6.58 -10.56
C PHE A 405 13.09 -6.84 -11.10
N THR A 406 12.23 -5.81 -11.08
CA THR A 406 10.89 -5.86 -11.66
C THR A 406 10.68 -4.73 -12.66
N PHE A 407 9.74 -4.93 -13.58
CA PHE A 407 9.59 -4.10 -14.76
C PHE A 407 8.14 -3.64 -14.92
N GLY A 408 7.96 -2.48 -15.55
CA GLY A 408 6.65 -1.91 -15.84
C GLY A 408 6.59 -1.32 -17.22
#